data_AF-A0A9P6XMC6-F1
#
_entry.id   AF-A0A9P6XMC6-F1
#
_cell.length_a   1.000
_cell.length_b   1.000
_cell.length_c   1.000
_cell.angle_alpha   90.00
_cell.angle_beta   90.00
_cell.angle_gamma   90.00
#
_symmetry.space_group_name_H-M   'P 1'
#
loop_
_entity.id
_entity.type
_entity.pdbx_description
1 polymer ?
#
loop_
_entity_poly.entity_id
_entity_poly.type
_entity_poly.pdbx_seq_one_letter_code
_entity_poly.pdbx_strand_id
1 'polypeptide(L)' 'MAILAAPEPVFAAYDRGVAEEYTGVVPGFLYRAGRRRFLQGLLRAPRIFLRDFIHQRLDAAARANLRRQVGG' A
#
# COMPACT_ATOMS: atom_id res chain seq x y z
N MET A 1 -4.66 -5.20 -6.19
CA MET A 1 -3.25 -5.43 -5.80
C MET A 1 -2.23 -4.86 -6.77
N ALA A 2 -2.48 -4.79 -8.09
CA ALA A 2 -1.54 -4.17 -9.05
C ALA A 2 -1.17 -2.72 -8.71
N ILE A 3 -2.10 -1.96 -8.12
CA ILE A 3 -1.88 -0.58 -7.67
C ILE A 3 -0.71 -0.42 -6.71
N LEU A 4 -0.33 -1.47 -5.96
CA LEU A 4 0.80 -1.43 -5.04
C LEU A 4 2.12 -1.20 -5.80
N ALA A 5 2.23 -1.76 -7.01
CA ALA A 5 3.41 -1.63 -7.86
C ALA A 5 3.30 -0.52 -8.91
N ALA A 6 2.27 0.32 -8.82
CA ALA A 6 2.14 1.47 -9.70
C ALA A 6 3.32 2.45 -9.50
N PRO A 7 3.57 3.35 -10.46
CA PRO A 7 4.49 4.45 -10.24
C PRO A 7 4.15 5.16 -8.94
N GLU A 8 5.18 5.53 -8.18
CA GLU A 8 5.01 6.13 -6.86
C GLU A 8 3.98 7.27 -6.79
N PRO A 9 3.95 8.26 -7.73
CA PRO A 9 2.95 9.33 -7.65
C PRO A 9 1.52 8.81 -7.82
N VAL A 10 1.33 7.74 -8.60
CA VAL A 10 0.03 7.10 -8.80
C VAL A 10 -0.40 6.36 -7.53
N PHE A 11 0.52 5.63 -6.91
CA PHE A 11 0.24 4.94 -5.64
C PHE A 11 -0.07 5.94 -4.52
N ALA A 12 0.69 7.03 -4.40
CA ALA A 12 0.48 8.06 -3.40
C ALA A 12 -0.86 8.79 -3.59
N ALA A 13 -1.21 9.15 -4.84
CA ALA A 13 -2.50 9.75 -5.15
C ALA A 13 -3.67 8.81 -4.83
N TYR A 14 -3.53 7.52 -5.16
CA TYR A 14 -4.51 6.51 -4.80
C TYR A 14 -4.66 6.40 -3.28
N ASP A 15 -3.56 6.28 -2.53
CA ASP A 15 -3.60 6.14 -1.07
C ASP A 15 -4.25 7.35 -0.39
N ARG A 16 -3.98 8.56 -0.89
CA ARG A 16 -4.64 9.79 -0.44
C ARG A 16 -6.14 9.77 -0.73
N GLY A 17 -6.56 9.34 -1.93
CA GLY A 17 -7.97 9.18 -2.26
C GLY A 17 -8.69 8.21 -1.31
N VAL A 18 -8.06 7.08 -0.96
CA VAL A 18 -8.60 6.16 0.04
C VAL A 18 -8.73 6.85 1.41
N ALA A 19 -7.77 7.68 1.81
CA ALA A 19 -7.86 8.41 3.08
C ALA A 19 -9.01 9.43 3.10
N GLU A 20 -9.28 10.07 1.96
CA GLU A 20 -10.38 11.01 1.79
C GLU A 20 -11.75 10.30 1.92
N GLU A 21 -11.90 9.12 1.32
CA GLU A 21 -13.13 8.31 1.44
C GLU A 21 -13.49 7.92 2.88
N TYR A 22 -12.47 7.74 3.74
CA TYR A 22 -12.66 7.39 5.15
C TYR A 22 -12.77 8.62 6.07
N THR A 23 -12.59 9.83 5.52
CA THR A 23 -12.73 11.06 6.29
C THR A 23 -14.19 11.24 6.68
N GLY A 24 -14.45 11.34 7.99
CA GLY A 24 -15.80 11.43 8.55
C GLY A 24 -16.44 10.08 8.88
N VAL A 25 -15.89 8.96 8.40
CA VAL A 25 -16.31 7.60 8.81
C VAL A 25 -15.55 7.15 10.04
N VAL A 26 -14.24 7.41 10.07
CA VAL A 26 -13.37 7.09 11.21
C VAL A 26 -12.46 8.27 11.56
N PRO A 27 -12.07 8.43 12.83
CA PRO A 27 -11.02 9.38 13.20
C PRO A 27 -9.72 9.13 12.41
N GLY A 28 -9.12 10.20 11.90
CA GLY A 28 -7.96 10.11 11.01
C GLY A 28 -6.76 9.37 11.62
N PHE A 29 -6.56 9.43 12.94
CA PHE A 29 -5.51 8.68 13.62
C PHE A 29 -5.76 7.15 13.62
N LEU A 30 -7.03 6.73 13.77
CA LEU A 30 -7.41 5.32 13.70
C LEU A 30 -7.25 4.79 12.28
N TYR A 31 -7.66 5.58 11.28
CA TYR A 31 -7.42 5.24 9.87
C TYR A 31 -5.93 5.05 9.61
N ARG A 32 -5.08 6.02 9.99
CA ARG A 32 -3.63 5.95 9.79
C ARG A 32 -3.02 4.73 10.47
N ALA A 33 -3.42 4.43 11.71
CA ALA A 33 -2.95 3.25 12.44
C ALA A 33 -3.36 1.93 11.74
N GLY A 34 -4.62 1.81 11.35
CA GLY A 34 -5.15 0.66 10.61
C GLY A 34 -4.48 0.48 9.26
N ARG A 35 -4.33 1.58 8.51
CA ARG A 35 -3.66 1.61 7.21
C ARG A 35 -2.20 1.15 7.33
N ARG A 36 -1.46 1.70 8.29
CA ARG A 36 -0.07 1.30 8.53
C ARG A 36 0.05 -0.19 8.86
N ARG A 37 -0.83 -0.71 9.71
CA ARG A 37 -0.85 -2.15 10.06
C ARG A 37 -1.15 -3.03 8.85
N PHE A 38 -2.09 -2.63 8.01
CA PHE A 38 -2.41 -3.33 6.76
C PHE A 38 -1.22 -3.38 5.80
N LEU A 39 -0.58 -2.24 5.55
CA LEU A 39 0.59 -2.14 4.66
C LEU A 39 1.80 -2.91 5.20
N GLN A 40 2.01 -2.92 6.52
CA GLN A 40 3.00 -3.77 7.17
C GLN A 40 2.71 -5.26 6.99
N GLY A 41 1.45 -5.68 7.08
CA GLY A 41 1.03 -7.05 6.80
C GLY A 41 1.38 -7.47 5.38
N LEU A 42 1.09 -6.61 4.40
CA LEU A 42 1.48 -6.83 3.00
C LEU A 42 3.00 -6.90 2.81
N LEU A 43 3.75 -6.04 3.51
CA LEU A 43 5.22 -6.05 3.42
C LEU A 43 5.83 -7.33 4.01
N ARG A 44 5.21 -7.92 5.04
CA ARG A 44 5.63 -9.19 5.64
C ARG A 44 5.22 -10.41 4.82
N ALA A 45 4.26 -10.28 3.92
CA ALA A 45 3.83 -11.39 3.09
C ALA A 45 5.01 -11.90 2.22
N PRO A 46 5.19 -13.22 2.09
CA PRO A 46 6.26 -13.78 1.26
C PRO A 46 6.06 -13.44 -0.22
N ARG A 47 4.80 -13.37 -0.68
CA ARG A 47 4.44 -12.98 -2.04
C ARG A 47 3.27 -12.00 -2.00
N ILE A 48 3.45 -10.80 -2.57
CA ILE A 48 2.36 -9.83 -2.74
C ILE A 48 1.51 -10.21 -3.96
N PHE A 49 2.15 -10.76 -4.98
CA PHE A 49 1.50 -11.26 -6.19
C PHE A 49 1.66 -12.77 -6.27
N LEU A 50 0.55 -13.49 -6.44
CA LEU A 50 0.55 -14.96 -6.41
C LEU A 50 1.07 -15.59 -7.71
N ARG A 51 0.95 -14.90 -8.85
CA ARG A 51 1.42 -15.36 -10.15
C ARG A 51 2.89 -14.99 -10.34
N ASP A 52 3.74 -15.98 -10.63
CA ASP A 52 5.20 -15.80 -10.69
C ASP A 52 5.65 -14.70 -11.66
N PHE A 53 5.09 -14.63 -12.87
CA PHE A 53 5.40 -13.57 -13.85
C PHE A 53 5.13 -12.15 -13.30
N ILE A 54 4.03 -11.99 -12.56
CA ILE A 54 3.65 -10.70 -11.98
C ILE A 54 4.51 -10.40 -10.76
N HIS A 55 4.76 -11.41 -9.93
CA HIS A 55 5.65 -11.31 -8.77
C HIS A 55 7.05 -10.83 -9.16
N GLN A 56 7.69 -11.49 -10.14
CA GLN A 56 9.04 -11.12 -10.56
C GLN A 56 9.12 -9.67 -11.07
N ARG A 57 8.07 -9.16 -11.73
CA ARG A 57 8.07 -7.82 -12.32
C ARG A 57 7.65 -6.72 -11.35
N LEU A 58 6.69 -7.00 -10.46
CA LEU A 58 5.98 -5.97 -9.68
C LEU A 58 6.26 -6.03 -8.18
N ASP A 59 6.76 -7.14 -7.64
CA ASP A 59 6.92 -7.31 -6.19
C ASP A 59 7.94 -6.32 -5.61
N ALA A 60 9.06 -6.08 -6.31
CA ALA A 60 10.07 -5.10 -5.90
C ALA A 60 9.49 -3.67 -5.84
N ALA A 61 8.78 -3.24 -6.88
CA ALA A 61 8.15 -1.92 -6.93
C ALA A 61 7.07 -1.78 -5.85
N ALA A 62 6.24 -2.81 -5.64
CA ALA A 62 5.25 -2.83 -4.57
C ALA A 62 5.89 -2.67 -3.20
N ARG A 63 6.94 -3.44 -2.91
CA ARG A 63 7.65 -3.34 -1.62
C ARG A 63 8.29 -1.98 -1.42
N ALA A 64 8.81 -1.34 -2.47
CA ALA A 64 9.36 0.01 -2.38
C ALA A 64 8.30 1.03 -1.96
N ASN A 65 7.13 1.02 -2.62
CA ASN A 65 6.01 1.88 -2.27
C ASN A 65 5.50 1.63 -0.85
N LEU A 66 5.33 0.36 -0.46
CA LEU A 66 4.92 -0.03 0.89
C LEU A 66 5.89 0.47 1.96
N ARG A 67 7.21 0.35 1.73
CA ARG A 67 8.23 0.83 2.67
C ARG A 67 8.19 2.34 2.85
N ARG A 68 7.99 3.11 1.77
CA ARG A 68 7.82 4.56 1.85
C ARG A 68 6.60 4.93 2.69
N GLN A 69 5.47 4.29 2.44
CA GLN A 69 4.21 4.58 3.15
C GLN A 69 4.24 4.18 4.64
N VAL A 70 5.01 3.16 5.01
CA VAL A 70 5.12 2.69 6.41
C VAL A 70 6.20 3.43 7.20
N GLY A 71 7.24 3.92 6.51
CA GLY A 71 8.37 4.64 7.10
C GLY A 71 8.21 6.16 7.14
N GLY A 72 7.29 6.71 6.34
CA GLY A 72 6.85 8.11 6.40
C GLY A 72 5.85 8.41 7.51
#